data_AF-A0A6J4SF21-F1
#
_entry.id   AF-A0A6J4SF21-F1
#
_cell.length_a   1.000
_cell.length_b   1.000
_cell.length_c   1.000
_cell.angle_alpha   90.00
_cell.angle_beta   90.00
_cell.angle_gamma   90.00
#
_symmetry.space_group_name_H-M   'P 1'
#
loop_
_entity.id
_entity.type
_entity.pdbx_description
1 polymer ?
#
loop_
_entity_poly.entity_id
_entity_poly.type
_entity_poly.pdbx_seq_one_letter_code
_entity_poly.pdbx_strand_id
1 'polypeptide(L)'
;MAQTRTETTEQRSRDAQAGNGNDPDAPTELEKSDWKSIIKRTIKEFKQDNLTDWAAALTYYGVLSLAPGLLVLVSLLGLFGTSATQPLTESIAALAPGPARDILTTTVENLSSSSAAGAAFFIGIAAALWSASNYVGAFIRAANAIYEVEEGRPFWKLRPLQIVLTVIGVVILALISVLVVISGPLAQQAGDLIGLGDAAVTIYNIAKWPVIAIILALMIAGLYYIGPNVKHPKFQWVSPGGIIAILLWVV
;
A
#
# COMPACT_ATOMS: atom_id res chain seq x y z
N MET A 1 -19.17 -34.17 -40.72
CA MET A 1 -18.36 -33.37 -39.75
C MET A 1 -18.80 -31.91 -39.63
N ALA A 2 -19.62 -31.35 -40.53
CA ALA A 2 -20.09 -29.96 -40.42
C ALA A 2 -21.31 -29.75 -39.48
N GLN A 3 -22.10 -30.80 -39.21
CA GLN A 3 -23.33 -30.69 -38.43
C GLN A 3 -23.09 -30.58 -36.90
N THR A 4 -22.04 -31.22 -36.38
CA THR A 4 -21.70 -31.20 -34.95
C THR A 4 -21.28 -29.81 -34.46
N ARG A 5 -20.74 -28.96 -35.35
CA ARG A 5 -20.24 -27.62 -35.00
C ARG A 5 -21.37 -26.58 -34.82
N THR A 6 -22.48 -26.78 -35.52
CA THR A 6 -23.65 -25.89 -35.46
C THR A 6 -24.40 -26.09 -34.15
N GLU A 7 -24.54 -27.33 -33.69
CA GLU A 7 -25.18 -27.66 -32.40
C GLU A 7 -24.42 -27.07 -31.21
N THR A 8 -23.09 -27.12 -31.20
CA THR A 8 -22.28 -26.55 -30.10
C THR A 8 -22.38 -25.02 -30.02
N THR A 9 -22.63 -24.36 -31.17
CA THR A 9 -22.74 -22.90 -31.25
C THR A 9 -24.14 -22.42 -30.81
N GLU A 10 -25.18 -23.19 -31.13
CA GLU A 10 -26.53 -22.93 -30.63
C GLU A 10 -26.68 -23.24 -29.13
N GLN A 11 -26.01 -24.27 -28.61
CA GLN A 11 -26.02 -24.57 -27.17
C GLN A 11 -25.31 -23.47 -26.37
N ARG A 12 -24.13 -23.01 -26.81
CA ARG A 12 -23.42 -21.89 -26.15
C ARG A 12 -24.20 -20.59 -26.15
N SER A 13 -25.01 -20.33 -27.18
CA SER A 13 -25.83 -19.11 -27.25
C SER A 13 -27.09 -19.21 -26.38
N ARG A 14 -27.66 -20.40 -26.21
CA ARG A 14 -28.74 -20.64 -25.23
C ARG A 14 -28.24 -20.56 -23.79
N ASP A 15 -27.06 -21.10 -23.49
CA ASP A 15 -26.45 -21.02 -22.15
C ASP A 15 -26.04 -19.58 -21.80
N ALA A 16 -25.61 -18.78 -22.78
CA ALA A 16 -25.32 -17.36 -22.60
C ALA A 16 -26.59 -16.49 -22.41
N GLN A 17 -27.74 -16.92 -22.94
CA GLN A 17 -29.04 -16.27 -22.72
C GLN A 17 -29.78 -16.78 -21.47
N ALA A 18 -29.37 -17.92 -20.91
CA ALA A 18 -29.86 -18.46 -19.65
C ALA A 18 -29.19 -17.85 -18.41
N GLY A 19 -28.32 -16.86 -18.59
CA GLY A 19 -27.90 -15.94 -17.53
C GLY A 19 -29.10 -15.11 -17.10
N ASN A 20 -29.81 -15.60 -16.09
CA ASN A 20 -30.92 -14.92 -15.45
C ASN A 20 -30.48 -13.48 -15.12
N GLY A 21 -31.16 -12.46 -15.67
CA GLY A 21 -30.85 -11.03 -15.49
C GLY A 21 -31.12 -10.49 -14.07
N ASN A 22 -30.99 -11.37 -13.07
CA ASN A 22 -31.25 -11.19 -11.66
C ASN A 22 -30.01 -11.45 -10.81
N ASP A 23 -28.81 -11.57 -11.40
CA ASP A 23 -27.59 -11.55 -10.61
C ASP A 23 -27.46 -10.15 -9.99
N PRO A 24 -27.45 -10.04 -8.64
CA PRO A 24 -27.45 -8.74 -7.98
C PRO A 24 -26.20 -7.97 -8.37
N ASP A 25 -26.40 -6.80 -8.97
CA ASP A 25 -25.34 -5.91 -9.45
C ASP A 25 -24.61 -5.21 -8.29
N ALA A 26 -25.17 -5.27 -7.08
CA ALA A 26 -24.65 -4.59 -5.88
C ALA A 26 -24.73 -5.46 -4.61
N PRO A 27 -23.75 -5.35 -3.69
CA PRO A 27 -23.76 -6.08 -2.41
C PRO A 27 -24.97 -5.78 -1.50
N THR A 28 -25.69 -4.68 -1.77
CA THR A 28 -26.88 -4.24 -1.04
C THR A 28 -28.15 -5.01 -1.39
N GLU A 29 -28.14 -5.84 -2.44
CA GLU A 29 -29.31 -6.60 -2.92
C GLU A 29 -29.34 -8.07 -2.42
N LEU A 30 -28.37 -8.46 -1.58
CA LEU A 30 -28.19 -9.84 -1.11
C LEU A 30 -29.03 -10.17 0.13
N GLU A 31 -29.68 -11.33 0.14
CA GLU A 31 -30.37 -11.84 1.34
C GLU A 31 -29.37 -12.26 2.43
N LYS A 32 -29.79 -12.25 3.70
CA LYS A 32 -28.94 -12.63 4.84
C LYS A 32 -28.44 -14.09 4.77
N SER A 33 -29.16 -14.98 4.08
CA SER A 33 -28.74 -16.36 3.81
C SER A 33 -27.57 -16.45 2.83
N ASP A 34 -27.43 -15.49 1.91
CA ASP A 34 -26.39 -15.47 0.90
C ASP A 34 -25.01 -15.13 1.49
N TRP A 35 -24.99 -14.37 2.60
CA TRP A 35 -23.75 -14.04 3.31
C TRP A 35 -22.98 -15.28 3.79
N LYS A 36 -23.67 -16.34 4.24
CA LYS A 36 -23.01 -17.59 4.65
C LYS A 36 -22.37 -18.29 3.45
N SER A 37 -23.03 -18.24 2.30
CA SER A 37 -22.52 -18.79 1.04
C SER A 37 -21.30 -18.00 0.56
N ILE A 38 -21.37 -16.67 0.60
CA ILE A 38 -20.27 -15.76 0.24
C ILE A 38 -19.06 -16.02 1.13
N ILE A 39 -19.21 -16.01 2.45
CA ILE A 39 -18.10 -16.28 3.38
C ILE A 39 -17.48 -17.65 3.12
N LYS A 40 -18.30 -18.69 2.92
CA LYS A 40 -17.79 -20.03 2.64
C LYS A 40 -17.00 -20.09 1.32
N ARG A 41 -17.48 -19.40 0.28
CA ARG A 41 -16.78 -19.24 -0.99
C ARG A 41 -15.48 -18.47 -0.80
N THR A 42 -15.49 -17.32 -0.13
CA THR A 42 -14.28 -16.53 0.16
C THR A 42 -13.22 -17.32 0.91
N ILE A 43 -13.58 -18.12 1.92
CA ILE A 43 -12.62 -18.98 2.65
C ILE A 43 -12.04 -20.06 1.74
N LYS A 44 -12.87 -20.61 0.84
CA LYS A 44 -12.44 -21.63 -0.12
C LYS A 44 -11.45 -21.01 -1.12
N GLU A 45 -11.80 -19.89 -1.74
CA GLU A 45 -10.91 -19.18 -2.68
C GLU A 45 -9.64 -18.69 -1.99
N PHE A 46 -9.71 -18.19 -0.75
CA PHE A 46 -8.52 -17.81 0.03
C PHE A 46 -7.49 -18.94 0.11
N LYS A 47 -7.95 -20.19 0.25
CA LYS A 47 -7.08 -21.38 0.26
C LYS A 47 -6.64 -21.78 -1.14
N GLN A 48 -7.53 -21.73 -2.13
CA GLN A 48 -7.24 -22.13 -3.51
C GLN A 48 -6.21 -21.18 -4.16
N ASP A 49 -6.27 -19.89 -3.85
CA ASP A 49 -5.37 -18.85 -4.36
C ASP A 49 -4.06 -18.74 -3.58
N ASN A 50 -3.86 -19.59 -2.55
CA ASN A 50 -2.71 -19.57 -1.65
C ASN A 50 -2.43 -18.16 -1.08
N LEU A 51 -3.46 -17.47 -0.59
CA LEU A 51 -3.32 -16.08 -0.12
C LEU A 51 -2.32 -15.93 1.03
N THR A 52 -2.11 -16.98 1.82
CA THR A 52 -1.05 -17.00 2.86
C THR A 52 0.35 -16.88 2.25
N ASP A 53 0.61 -17.52 1.11
CA ASP A 53 1.90 -17.46 0.43
C ASP A 53 2.13 -16.07 -0.17
N TRP A 54 1.07 -15.47 -0.72
CA TRP A 54 1.11 -14.07 -1.15
C TRP A 54 1.38 -13.13 0.02
N ALA A 55 0.70 -13.31 1.16
CA ALA A 55 0.96 -12.51 2.36
C ALA A 55 2.41 -12.64 2.85
N ALA A 56 2.97 -13.86 2.81
CA ALA A 56 4.37 -14.11 3.13
C ALA A 56 5.31 -13.40 2.13
N ALA A 57 5.03 -13.47 0.83
CA ALA A 57 5.80 -12.77 -0.20
C ALA A 57 5.75 -11.25 -0.04
N LEU A 58 4.57 -10.68 0.21
CA LEU A 58 4.39 -9.25 0.47
C LEU A 58 5.17 -8.83 1.72
N THR A 59 5.11 -9.62 2.79
CA THR A 59 5.88 -9.37 4.02
C THR A 59 7.38 -9.41 3.75
N TYR A 60 7.86 -10.42 3.02
CA TYR A 60 9.26 -10.56 2.64
C TYR A 60 9.76 -9.33 1.86
N TYR A 61 9.04 -8.91 0.82
CA TYR A 61 9.42 -7.72 0.04
C TYR A 61 9.31 -6.42 0.85
N GLY A 62 8.32 -6.34 1.75
CA GLY A 62 8.18 -5.21 2.68
C GLY A 62 9.40 -5.08 3.59
N VAL A 63 9.77 -6.16 4.30
CA VAL A 63 10.94 -6.19 5.18
C VAL A 63 12.23 -5.94 4.40
N LEU A 64 12.38 -6.54 3.21
CA LEU A 64 13.53 -6.32 2.34
C LEU A 64 13.69 -4.85 1.91
N SER A 65 12.58 -4.11 1.80
CA SER A 65 12.61 -2.68 1.47
C SER A 65 13.05 -1.78 2.62
N LEU A 66 13.00 -2.28 3.87
CA LEU A 66 13.41 -1.51 5.05
C LEU A 66 14.90 -1.21 5.04
N ALA A 67 15.76 -2.15 4.65
CA ALA A 67 17.21 -1.96 4.67
C ALA A 67 17.66 -0.75 3.80
N PRO A 68 17.32 -0.67 2.51
CA PRO A 68 17.66 0.51 1.72
C PRO A 68 16.85 1.75 2.15
N GLY A 69 15.62 1.60 2.66
CA GLY A 69 14.86 2.72 3.23
C GLY A 69 15.56 3.38 4.43
N LEU A 70 16.11 2.56 5.33
CA LEU A 70 16.93 3.01 6.45
C LEU A 70 18.20 3.70 5.96
N LEU A 71 18.86 3.16 4.94
CA LEU A 71 20.05 3.80 4.34
C LEU A 71 19.73 5.23 3.84
N VAL A 72 18.60 5.42 3.16
CA VAL A 72 18.14 6.74 2.70
C VAL A 72 17.92 7.67 3.89
N LEU A 73 17.19 7.20 4.89
CA LEU A 73 16.85 7.99 6.07
C LEU A 73 18.09 8.43 6.84
N VAL A 74 19.04 7.52 7.05
CA VAL A 74 20.32 7.83 7.72
C VAL A 74 21.18 8.78 6.87
N SER A 75 21.30 8.53 5.57
CA SER A 75 22.09 9.39 4.68
C SER A 75 21.50 10.81 4.62
N LEU A 76 20.17 10.93 4.60
CA LEU A 76 19.48 12.22 4.63
C LEU A 76 19.84 13.01 5.89
N LEU A 77 19.86 12.35 7.05
CA LEU A 77 20.23 13.02 8.30
C LEU A 77 21.71 13.39 8.38
N GLY A 78 22.60 12.56 7.82
CA GLY A 78 24.02 12.92 7.65
C GLY A 78 24.21 14.21 6.85
N LEU A 79 23.31 14.51 5.91
CA LEU A 79 23.32 15.77 5.15
C LEU A 79 22.82 16.98 5.96
N PHE A 80 21.99 16.79 6.99
CA PHE A 80 21.44 17.86 7.84
C PHE A 80 22.21 18.09 9.15
N GLY A 81 23.23 17.27 9.45
CA GLY A 81 24.12 17.43 10.60
C GLY A 81 23.61 16.77 11.90
N THR A 82 24.51 16.65 12.89
CA THR A 82 24.30 15.87 14.13
C THR A 82 23.12 16.33 15.00
N SER A 83 22.68 17.58 14.87
CA SER A 83 21.50 18.11 15.58
C SER A 83 20.18 17.48 15.09
N ALA A 84 20.14 17.00 13.84
CA ALA A 84 18.96 16.33 13.27
C ALA A 84 18.95 14.82 13.54
N THR A 85 20.09 14.20 13.87
CA THR A 85 20.20 12.74 14.10
C THR A 85 19.78 12.31 15.50
N GLN A 86 19.90 13.19 16.51
CA GLN A 86 19.66 12.90 17.92
C GLN A 86 18.24 12.35 18.22
N PRO A 87 17.16 13.00 17.75
CA PRO A 87 15.79 12.54 18.00
C PRO A 87 15.50 11.16 17.39
N LEU A 88 16.16 10.86 16.25
CA LEU A 88 16.04 9.55 15.62
C LEU A 88 16.75 8.46 16.42
N THR A 89 17.99 8.70 16.88
CA THR A 89 18.71 7.73 17.70
C THR A 89 17.97 7.41 19.00
N GLU A 90 17.30 8.40 19.60
CA GLU A 90 16.44 8.20 20.77
C GLU A 90 15.18 7.39 20.43
N SER A 91 14.56 7.63 19.28
CA SER A 91 13.39 6.87 18.81
C SER A 91 13.74 5.42 18.48
N ILE A 92 14.87 5.18 17.80
CA ILE A 92 15.41 3.85 17.52
C ILE A 92 15.72 3.11 18.83
N ALA A 93 16.32 3.82 19.79
CA ALA A 93 16.63 3.27 21.11
C ALA A 93 15.39 2.84 21.91
N ALA A 94 14.27 3.52 21.72
CA ALA A 94 13.00 3.22 22.38
C ALA A 94 12.21 2.10 21.70
N LEU A 95 12.37 1.91 20.39
CA LEU A 95 11.53 1.01 19.57
C LEU A 95 12.22 -0.31 19.18
N ALA A 96 13.56 -0.36 19.15
CA ALA A 96 14.30 -1.54 18.68
C ALA A 96 14.83 -2.41 19.84
N PRO A 97 14.56 -3.74 19.84
CA PRO A 97 15.18 -4.67 20.80
C PRO A 97 16.69 -4.82 20.55
N GLY A 98 17.47 -4.89 21.64
CA GLY A 98 18.95 -4.96 21.72
C GLY A 98 19.73 -5.05 20.40
N PRO A 99 19.83 -6.22 19.74
CA PRO A 99 20.68 -6.39 18.55
C PRO A 99 20.30 -5.51 17.37
N ALA A 100 18.99 -5.25 17.17
CA ALA A 100 18.52 -4.37 16.11
C ALA A 100 18.88 -2.91 16.41
N ARG A 101 18.83 -2.51 17.68
CA ARG A 101 19.25 -1.17 18.12
C ARG A 101 20.72 -0.93 17.79
N ASP A 102 21.60 -1.86 18.16
CA ASP A 102 23.05 -1.71 17.97
C ASP A 102 23.43 -1.59 16.49
N ILE A 103 22.80 -2.39 15.62
CA ILE A 103 23.00 -2.31 14.17
C ILE A 103 22.57 -0.94 13.64
N LEU A 104 21.40 -0.47 14.08
CA LEU A 104 20.84 0.81 13.61
C LEU A 104 21.65 2.01 14.10
N THR A 105 22.06 2.05 15.38
CA THR A 105 22.88 3.15 15.92
C THR A 105 24.27 3.19 15.29
N THR A 106 24.92 2.05 15.14
CA THR A 106 26.23 1.94 14.48
C THR A 106 26.15 2.40 13.02
N THR A 107 25.06 2.06 12.32
CA THR A 107 24.83 2.51 10.95
C THR A 107 24.65 4.04 10.89
N VAL A 108 23.91 4.62 11.83
CA VAL A 108 23.73 6.08 11.92
C VAL A 108 25.05 6.81 12.18
N GLU A 109 25.86 6.35 13.12
CA GLU A 109 27.16 6.94 13.45
C GLU A 109 28.16 6.87 12.29
N ASN A 110 28.23 5.73 11.61
CA ASN A 110 29.14 5.53 10.47
C ASN A 110 28.77 6.40 9.26
N LEU A 111 27.49 6.64 9.02
CA LEU A 111 27.05 7.44 7.87
C LEU A 111 27.05 8.95 8.16
N SER A 112 26.77 9.36 9.39
CA SER A 112 26.82 10.78 9.79
C SER A 112 28.23 11.37 9.82
N SER A 113 29.25 10.52 9.99
CA SER A 113 30.67 10.91 10.00
C SER A 113 31.35 10.82 8.62
N SER A 114 30.65 10.34 7.59
CA SER A 114 31.23 10.08 6.27
C SER A 114 30.99 11.21 5.27
N SER A 115 32.05 11.65 4.58
CA SER A 115 31.98 12.60 3.46
C SER A 115 31.24 12.04 2.23
N ALA A 116 30.93 10.73 2.22
CA ALA A 116 30.19 10.07 1.15
C ALA A 116 28.66 10.11 1.32
N ALA A 117 28.13 10.82 2.32
CA ALA A 117 26.69 10.88 2.63
C ALA A 117 25.82 11.24 1.41
N GLY A 118 26.27 12.15 0.55
CA GLY A 118 25.55 12.52 -0.67
C GLY A 118 25.41 11.36 -1.68
N ALA A 119 26.50 10.64 -1.95
CA ALA A 119 26.46 9.48 -2.86
C ALA A 119 25.65 8.32 -2.27
N ALA A 120 25.82 8.06 -0.96
CA ALA A 120 25.05 7.04 -0.24
C ALA A 120 23.54 7.33 -0.28
N PHE A 121 23.12 8.59 -0.20
CA PHE A 121 21.72 9.00 -0.30
C PHE A 121 21.11 8.63 -1.66
N PHE A 122 21.75 8.99 -2.77
CA PHE A 122 21.21 8.70 -4.12
C PHE A 122 21.20 7.20 -4.41
N ILE A 123 22.26 6.47 -4.04
CA ILE A 123 22.33 5.01 -4.18
C ILE A 123 21.24 4.36 -3.33
N GLY A 124 21.05 4.84 -2.09
CA GLY A 124 20.01 4.38 -1.20
C GLY A 124 18.62 4.60 -1.79
N ILE A 125 18.33 5.76 -2.37
CA ILE A 125 17.03 6.04 -2.99
C ILE A 125 16.78 5.09 -4.15
N ALA A 126 17.76 4.91 -5.03
CA ALA A 126 17.62 3.99 -6.15
C ALA A 126 17.36 2.56 -5.68
N ALA A 127 18.12 2.08 -4.68
CA ALA A 127 17.94 0.77 -4.08
C ALA A 127 16.58 0.64 -3.36
N ALA A 128 16.14 1.67 -2.65
CA ALA A 128 14.89 1.68 -1.90
C ALA A 128 13.69 1.65 -2.84
N LEU A 129 13.67 2.51 -3.88
CA LEU A 129 12.62 2.50 -4.90
C LEU A 129 12.60 1.18 -5.66
N TRP A 130 13.77 0.63 -6.00
CA TRP A 130 13.83 -0.68 -6.65
C TRP A 130 13.27 -1.78 -5.75
N SER A 131 13.66 -1.82 -4.48
CA SER A 131 13.19 -2.82 -3.51
C SER A 131 11.69 -2.68 -3.24
N ALA A 132 11.19 -1.47 -2.98
CA ALA A 132 9.78 -1.20 -2.77
C ALA A 132 8.93 -1.49 -4.03
N SER A 133 9.47 -1.29 -5.24
CA SER A 133 8.76 -1.67 -6.48
C SER A 133 8.57 -3.18 -6.64
N ASN A 134 9.39 -4.00 -5.98
CA ASN A 134 9.19 -5.45 -5.95
C ASN A 134 7.99 -5.83 -5.08
N TYR A 135 7.72 -5.09 -4.00
CA TYR A 135 6.48 -5.24 -3.22
C TYR A 135 5.26 -4.96 -4.09
N VAL A 136 5.25 -3.83 -4.80
CA VAL A 136 4.15 -3.49 -5.73
C VAL A 136 4.00 -4.56 -6.82
N GLY A 137 5.11 -5.08 -7.35
CA GLY A 137 5.06 -6.18 -8.30
C GLY A 137 4.48 -7.48 -7.73
N ALA A 138 4.82 -7.83 -6.48
CA ALA A 138 4.24 -8.97 -5.79
C ALA A 138 2.75 -8.78 -5.51
N PHE A 139 2.35 -7.58 -5.10
CA PHE A 139 0.95 -7.21 -4.94
C PHE A 139 0.17 -7.36 -6.25
N ILE A 140 0.70 -6.87 -7.38
CA ILE A 140 0.03 -7.01 -8.68
C ILE A 140 -0.18 -8.48 -9.04
N ARG A 141 0.82 -9.34 -8.80
CA ARG A 141 0.67 -10.78 -9.05
C ARG A 141 -0.36 -11.43 -8.13
N ALA A 142 -0.37 -11.06 -6.85
CA ALA A 142 -1.38 -11.53 -5.90
C ALA A 142 -2.79 -11.08 -6.33
N ALA A 143 -2.94 -9.82 -6.74
CA ALA A 143 -4.21 -9.29 -7.21
C ALA A 143 -4.67 -9.98 -8.50
N ASN A 144 -3.78 -10.19 -9.46
CA ASN A 144 -4.07 -10.95 -10.68
C ASN A 144 -4.50 -12.39 -10.37
N ALA A 145 -3.87 -13.05 -9.39
CA ALA A 145 -4.27 -14.38 -8.93
C ALA A 145 -5.68 -14.39 -8.33
N ILE A 146 -5.99 -13.43 -7.46
CA ILE A 146 -7.34 -13.24 -6.87
C ILE A 146 -8.41 -13.01 -7.94
N TYR A 147 -8.07 -12.28 -9.00
CA TYR A 147 -8.97 -12.04 -10.12
C TYR A 147 -8.95 -13.17 -11.17
N GLU A 148 -8.20 -14.25 -10.96
CA GLU A 148 -8.01 -15.36 -11.89
C GLU A 148 -7.56 -14.92 -13.31
N VAL A 149 -6.75 -13.85 -13.39
CA VAL A 149 -6.26 -13.30 -14.66
C VAL A 149 -4.76 -13.47 -14.81
N GLU A 150 -4.33 -13.98 -15.96
CA GLU A 150 -2.92 -14.04 -16.33
C GLU A 150 -2.37 -12.64 -16.68
N GLU A 151 -1.13 -12.37 -16.27
CA GLU A 151 -0.46 -11.11 -16.58
C GLU A 151 -0.06 -11.07 -18.06
N GLY A 152 -0.81 -10.29 -18.86
CA GLY A 152 -0.56 -10.12 -20.29
C GLY A 152 0.36 -8.94 -20.62
N ARG A 153 0.72 -8.08 -19.65
CA ARG A 153 1.58 -6.93 -19.91
C ARG A 153 3.04 -7.39 -20.01
N PRO A 154 3.76 -7.00 -21.08
CA PRO A 154 5.17 -7.32 -21.18
C PRO A 154 5.98 -6.57 -20.12
N PHE A 155 7.15 -7.11 -19.78
CA PHE A 155 8.01 -6.57 -18.71
C PHE A 155 8.29 -5.07 -18.84
N TRP A 156 8.49 -4.56 -20.06
CA TRP A 156 8.75 -3.15 -20.32
C TRP A 156 7.54 -2.21 -20.08
N LYS A 157 6.31 -2.73 -20.00
CA LYS A 157 5.13 -1.97 -19.58
C LYS A 157 4.87 -2.14 -18.08
N LEU A 158 5.06 -3.36 -17.57
CA LEU A 158 4.78 -3.68 -16.18
C LEU A 158 5.79 -3.04 -15.21
N ARG A 159 7.09 -3.05 -15.56
CA ARG A 159 8.13 -2.56 -14.66
C ARG A 159 8.05 -1.04 -14.43
N PRO A 160 7.86 -0.18 -15.45
CA PRO A 160 7.64 1.24 -15.23
C PRO A 160 6.37 1.51 -14.41
N LEU A 161 5.29 0.75 -14.64
CA LEU A 161 4.05 0.89 -13.85
C LEU A 161 4.31 0.63 -12.36
N GLN A 162 5.03 -0.45 -12.04
CA GLN A 162 5.41 -0.76 -10.65
C GLN A 162 6.20 0.40 -10.03
N ILE A 163 7.21 0.93 -10.73
CA ILE A 163 8.03 2.03 -10.25
C ILE A 163 7.18 3.29 -10.03
N VAL A 164 6.31 3.65 -10.98
CA VAL A 164 5.44 4.83 -10.87
C VAL A 164 4.50 4.71 -9.66
N LEU A 165 3.85 3.55 -9.49
CA LEU A 165 2.99 3.30 -8.33
C LEU A 165 3.77 3.37 -7.01
N THR A 166 5.01 2.84 -6.99
CA THR A 166 5.89 2.96 -5.83
C THR A 166 6.27 4.41 -5.53
N VAL A 167 6.66 5.18 -6.53
CA VAL A 167 7.02 6.61 -6.35
C VAL A 167 5.82 7.39 -5.82
N ILE A 168 4.63 7.19 -6.38
CA ILE A 168 3.39 7.81 -5.89
C ILE A 168 3.14 7.41 -4.43
N GLY A 169 3.25 6.12 -4.10
CA GLY A 169 3.10 5.64 -2.73
C GLY A 169 4.12 6.25 -1.76
N VAL A 170 5.39 6.35 -2.15
CA VAL A 170 6.45 6.98 -1.35
C VAL A 170 6.16 8.48 -1.13
N VAL A 171 5.71 9.20 -2.16
CA VAL A 171 5.33 10.61 -2.03
C VAL A 171 4.14 10.78 -1.08
N ILE A 172 3.11 9.92 -1.20
CA ILE A 172 1.95 9.94 -0.30
C ILE A 172 2.39 9.66 1.14
N LEU A 173 3.23 8.65 1.37
CA LEU A 173 3.75 8.33 2.71
C LEU A 173 4.60 9.47 3.27
N ALA A 174 5.43 10.12 2.45
CA ALA A 174 6.20 11.30 2.87
C ALA A 174 5.28 12.47 3.26
N LEU A 175 4.21 12.73 2.51
CA LEU A 175 3.21 13.74 2.86
C LEU A 175 2.49 13.42 4.16
N ILE A 176 2.14 12.15 4.39
CA ILE A 176 1.57 11.68 5.67
C ILE A 176 2.58 11.92 6.80
N SER A 177 3.86 11.58 6.60
CA SER A 177 4.90 11.83 7.61
C SER A 177 5.00 13.31 7.96
N VAL A 178 4.99 14.22 6.96
CA VAL A 178 4.99 15.67 7.19
C VAL A 178 3.75 16.12 7.97
N LEU A 179 2.56 15.64 7.59
CA LEU A 179 1.30 15.92 8.29
C LEU A 179 1.33 15.47 9.75
N VAL A 180 1.96 14.33 10.05
CA VAL A 180 2.10 13.83 11.42
C VAL A 180 3.14 14.67 12.21
N VAL A 181 4.29 14.97 11.61
CA VAL A 181 5.42 15.67 12.27
C VAL A 181 5.09 17.12 12.59
N ILE A 182 4.28 17.81 11.78
CA ILE A 182 3.89 19.21 12.04
C ILE A 182 3.04 19.37 13.32
N SER A 183 2.63 18.28 13.99
CA SER A 183 1.83 18.36 15.22
C SER A 183 2.61 18.85 16.46
N GLY A 184 1.89 19.50 17.40
CA GLY A 184 2.46 20.00 18.66
C GLY A 184 3.00 21.43 18.56
N PRO A 185 4.27 21.70 18.94
CA PRO A 185 4.82 23.07 19.01
C PRO A 185 4.83 23.81 17.67
N LEU A 186 5.05 23.09 16.56
CA LEU A 186 5.02 23.68 15.21
C LEU A 186 3.60 24.05 14.78
N ALA A 187 2.61 23.23 15.13
CA ALA A 187 1.19 23.55 14.93
C ALA A 187 0.73 24.72 15.80
N GLN A 188 1.24 24.84 17.03
CA GLN A 188 0.98 25.98 17.91
C GLN A 188 1.61 27.27 17.38
N GLN A 189 2.88 27.25 17.00
CA GLN A 189 3.54 28.40 16.38
C GLN A 189 2.85 28.84 15.09
N ALA A 190 2.43 27.89 14.25
CA ALA A 190 1.63 28.19 13.08
C ALA A 190 0.27 28.77 13.48
N GLY A 191 -0.46 28.16 14.42
CA GLY A 191 -1.78 28.61 14.89
C GLY A 191 -1.77 30.01 15.52
N ASP A 192 -0.71 30.37 16.22
CA ASP A 192 -0.50 31.68 16.83
C ASP A 192 -0.23 32.76 15.76
N LEU A 193 0.50 32.42 14.68
CA LEU A 193 0.75 33.31 13.54
C LEU A 193 -0.52 33.64 12.74
N ILE A 194 -1.47 32.70 12.64
CA ILE A 194 -2.76 32.90 11.96
C ILE A 194 -3.86 33.40 12.92
N GLY A 195 -3.54 33.63 14.20
CA GLY A 195 -4.47 34.14 15.21
C GLY A 195 -5.58 33.17 15.61
N LEU A 196 -5.44 31.88 15.31
CA LEU A 196 -6.44 30.84 15.56
C LEU A 196 -6.19 30.06 16.86
N GLY A 197 -5.06 30.28 17.53
CA GLY A 197 -4.73 29.79 18.87
C GLY A 197 -4.90 28.27 19.06
N ASP A 198 -5.27 27.86 20.27
CA ASP A 198 -5.44 26.45 20.67
C ASP A 198 -6.59 25.72 19.94
N ALA A 199 -7.57 26.47 19.42
CA ALA A 199 -8.72 25.89 18.73
C ALA A 199 -8.31 25.28 17.37
N ALA A 200 -7.49 25.98 16.57
CA ALA A 200 -6.98 25.43 15.32
C ALA A 200 -6.06 24.22 15.54
N VAL A 201 -5.24 24.24 16.58
CA VAL A 201 -4.36 23.11 16.93
C VAL A 201 -5.18 21.88 17.32
N THR A 202 -6.25 22.09 18.09
CA THR A 202 -7.19 21.03 18.48
C THR A 202 -7.88 20.44 17.25
N ILE A 203 -8.45 21.28 16.37
CA ILE A 203 -9.10 20.86 15.13
C ILE A 203 -8.11 20.10 14.24
N TYR A 204 -6.89 20.60 14.08
CA TYR A 204 -5.83 19.93 13.32
C TYR A 204 -5.51 18.54 13.89
N ASN A 205 -5.32 18.43 15.20
CA ASN A 205 -4.97 17.17 15.86
C ASN A 205 -6.07 16.11 15.76
N ILE A 206 -7.33 16.51 15.63
CA ILE A 206 -8.46 15.60 15.40
C ILE A 206 -8.59 15.29 13.91
N ALA A 207 -8.63 16.32 13.05
CA ALA A 207 -8.87 16.20 11.61
C ALA A 207 -7.75 15.45 10.86
N LYS A 208 -6.50 15.49 11.36
CA LYS A 208 -5.38 14.78 10.74
C LYS A 208 -5.64 13.28 10.59
N TRP A 209 -6.27 12.63 11.57
CA TRP A 209 -6.47 11.18 11.57
C TRP A 209 -7.45 10.72 10.48
N PRO A 210 -8.66 11.32 10.35
CA PRO A 210 -9.54 11.06 9.21
C PRO A 210 -8.87 11.35 7.85
N VAL A 211 -8.10 12.44 7.74
CA VAL A 211 -7.41 12.79 6.50
C VAL A 211 -6.40 11.70 6.11
N ILE A 212 -5.59 11.22 7.06
CA ILE A 212 -4.66 10.12 6.85
C ILE A 212 -5.39 8.85 6.41
N ALA A 213 -6.49 8.50 7.10
CA ALA A 213 -7.29 7.32 6.76
C ALA A 213 -7.85 7.40 5.32
N ILE A 214 -8.36 8.56 4.91
CA ILE A 214 -8.86 8.80 3.55
C ILE A 214 -7.73 8.67 2.52
N ILE A 215 -6.56 9.27 2.79
CA ILE A 215 -5.41 9.20 1.89
C ILE A 215 -4.94 7.76 1.73
N LEU A 216 -4.83 7.00 2.83
CA LEU A 216 -4.46 5.58 2.80
C LEU A 216 -5.48 4.73 2.05
N ALA A 217 -6.78 4.98 2.28
CA ALA A 217 -7.85 4.29 1.57
C ALA A 217 -7.77 4.55 0.06
N LEU A 218 -7.53 5.80 -0.36
CA LEU A 218 -7.34 6.17 -1.76
C LEU A 218 -6.09 5.53 -2.36
N MET A 219 -5.00 5.47 -1.60
CA MET A 219 -3.76 4.81 -2.02
C MET A 219 -3.99 3.31 -2.28
N ILE A 220 -4.65 2.61 -1.35
CA ILE A 220 -4.99 1.19 -1.47
C ILE A 220 -5.97 0.96 -2.63
N ALA A 221 -7.00 1.82 -2.75
CA ALA A 221 -7.97 1.74 -3.85
C ALA A 221 -7.30 1.95 -5.22
N GLY A 222 -6.38 2.92 -5.32
CA GLY A 222 -5.58 3.14 -6.53
C GLY A 222 -4.72 1.93 -6.86
N LEU A 223 -4.10 1.30 -5.86
CA LEU A 223 -3.32 0.09 -6.06
C LEU A 223 -4.18 -1.10 -6.55
N TYR A 224 -5.39 -1.27 -5.99
CA TYR A 224 -6.33 -2.30 -6.44
C TYR A 224 -6.95 -2.05 -7.81
N TYR A 225 -7.09 -0.79 -8.23
CA TYR A 225 -7.70 -0.45 -9.51
C TYR A 225 -6.70 -0.40 -10.67
N ILE A 226 -5.48 0.10 -10.41
CA ILE A 226 -4.46 0.30 -11.44
C ILE A 226 -3.55 -0.94 -11.55
N GLY A 227 -3.31 -1.61 -10.43
CA GLY A 227 -2.38 -2.72 -10.33
C GLY A 227 -2.75 -3.92 -11.21
N PRO A 228 -3.91 -4.56 -10.99
CA PRO A 228 -4.25 -5.80 -11.69
C PRO A 228 -4.53 -5.57 -13.18
N ASN A 229 -4.29 -6.61 -13.98
CA ASN A 229 -4.50 -6.61 -15.43
C ASN A 229 -5.96 -6.93 -15.80
N VAL A 230 -6.92 -6.26 -15.15
CA VAL A 230 -8.35 -6.53 -15.32
C VAL A 230 -9.09 -5.30 -15.81
N LYS A 231 -10.10 -5.50 -16.66
CA LYS A 231 -11.03 -4.44 -17.03
C LYS A 231 -12.11 -4.36 -15.96
N HIS A 232 -11.94 -3.45 -14.99
CA HIS A 232 -12.97 -3.20 -13.99
C HIS A 232 -14.24 -2.65 -14.66
N PRO A 233 -15.41 -3.29 -14.50
CA PRO A 233 -16.65 -2.79 -15.09
C PRO A 233 -17.12 -1.45 -14.47
N LYS A 234 -16.85 -1.23 -13.17
CA LYS A 234 -17.20 0.00 -12.41
C LYS A 234 -16.18 0.25 -11.28
N PHE A 235 -15.71 1.49 -11.10
CA PHE A 235 -14.85 1.88 -9.97
C PHE A 235 -15.71 2.06 -8.71
N GLN A 236 -15.58 1.16 -7.74
CA GLN A 236 -16.30 1.25 -6.46
C GLN A 236 -15.40 1.93 -5.42
N TRP A 237 -15.69 3.20 -5.11
CA TRP A 237 -14.96 4.00 -4.10
C TRP A 237 -15.03 3.40 -2.69
N VAL A 238 -16.06 2.59 -2.40
CA VAL A 238 -16.29 1.95 -1.10
C VAL A 238 -16.60 0.48 -1.33
N SER A 239 -15.61 -0.38 -1.15
CA SER A 239 -15.83 -1.83 -1.11
C SER A 239 -16.00 -2.29 0.34
N PRO A 240 -16.79 -3.35 0.61
CA PRO A 240 -16.86 -3.96 1.94
C PRO A 240 -15.46 -4.31 2.50
N GLY A 241 -14.53 -4.70 1.62
CA GLY A 241 -13.12 -4.93 1.97
C GLY A 241 -12.38 -3.66 2.39
N GLY A 242 -12.63 -2.52 1.75
CA GLY A 242 -12.07 -1.23 2.13
C GLY A 242 -12.52 -0.76 3.52
N ILE A 243 -13.80 -0.97 3.86
CA ILE A 243 -14.33 -0.68 5.21
C ILE A 243 -13.67 -1.57 6.25
N ILE A 244 -13.58 -2.89 6.00
CA ILE A 244 -12.92 -3.84 6.91
C ILE A 244 -11.45 -3.47 7.09
N ALA A 245 -10.74 -3.11 6.02
CA ALA A 245 -9.34 -2.70 6.06
C ALA A 245 -9.15 -1.43 6.91
N ILE A 246 -10.03 -0.43 6.77
CA ILE A 246 -9.98 0.78 7.60
C ILE A 246 -10.27 0.44 9.06
N LEU A 247 -11.28 -0.40 9.35
CA LEU A 247 -11.59 -0.80 10.73
C LEU A 247 -10.45 -1.57 11.39
N LEU A 248 -9.81 -2.49 10.66
CA LEU A 248 -8.63 -3.21 11.14
C LEU A 248 -7.42 -2.30 11.33
N TRP A 249 -7.28 -1.23 10.54
CA TRP A 249 -6.17 -0.27 10.68
C TRP A 249 -6.36 0.68 11.87
N VAL A 250 -7.60 0.99 12.25
CA VAL A 250 -7.92 1.91 13.36
C VAL A 250 -7.68 1.27 14.74
N VAL A 251 -7.76 -0.07 14.85
CA VAL A 251 -7.56 -0.83 16.10
C VAL A 251 -6.09 -1.15 16.31
#